data_AF-A0A3B9CUW4-F1
#
_entry.id   AF-A0A3B9CUW4-F1
#
_cell.length_a   1.000
_cell.length_b   1.000
_cell.length_c   1.000
_cell.angle_alpha   90.00
_cell.angle_beta   90.00
_cell.angle_gamma   90.00
#
_symmetry.space_group_name_H-M   'P 1'
#
loop_
_entity.id
_entity.type
_entity.pdbx_description
1 polymer ?
#
loop_
_entity_poly.entity_id
_entity_poly.type
_entity_poly.pdbx_seq_one_letter_code
_entity_poly.pdbx_strand_id
1 'polypeptide(L)'
;MLTGALFLQGLQAPAQDLPPLAEVRLKSTLDSQSQPVRYWVPESATKKPTVLFVFLHSWSSDYKQTNDKWLRCAVEQGWIYLHPNFRGANRTPQACGSKWARQDVLDAMDWAMNKFKVDTERVYLCGVSGGGHMTMLMS
;
A
#
# COMPACT_ATOMS: atom_id res chain seq x y z
N MET A 1 31.32 -44.44 8.14
CA MET A 1 30.99 -43.01 8.34
C MET A 1 29.82 -42.68 7.43
N LEU A 2 28.60 -42.63 7.96
CA LEU A 2 27.41 -42.16 7.21
C LEU A 2 27.18 -40.70 7.60
N THR A 3 27.37 -39.77 6.67
CA THR A 3 26.94 -38.38 6.79
C THR A 3 25.56 -38.24 6.16
N GLY A 4 24.52 -38.22 6.99
CA GLY A 4 23.17 -37.84 6.58
C GLY A 4 23.01 -36.32 6.66
N ALA A 5 22.79 -35.67 5.52
CA ALA A 5 22.41 -34.26 5.48
C ALA A 5 20.90 -34.14 5.69
N LEU A 6 20.49 -33.55 6.82
CA LEU A 6 19.12 -33.15 7.08
C LEU A 6 18.83 -31.88 6.27
N PHE A 7 18.04 -31.98 5.20
CA PHE A 7 17.44 -30.81 4.57
C PHE A 7 16.23 -30.36 5.39
N LEU A 8 16.38 -29.24 6.10
CA LEU A 8 15.25 -28.48 6.63
C LEU A 8 14.50 -27.89 5.43
N GLN A 9 13.50 -28.60 4.93
CA GLN A 9 12.49 -28.00 4.06
C GLN A 9 11.71 -26.99 4.90
N GLY A 10 11.93 -25.69 4.63
CA GLY A 10 11.08 -24.65 5.19
C GLY A 10 9.64 -24.92 4.81
N LEU A 11 8.74 -24.88 5.79
CA LEU A 11 7.29 -24.93 5.57
C LEU A 11 6.90 -23.72 4.71
N GLN A 12 6.84 -23.90 3.40
CA GLN A 12 6.12 -22.98 2.53
C GLN A 12 4.63 -23.20 2.82
N ALA A 13 4.01 -22.23 3.48
CA ALA A 13 2.56 -22.17 3.56
C ALA A 13 2.00 -22.24 2.13
N PRO A 14 0.93 -23.01 1.88
CA PRO A 14 0.34 -23.10 0.55
C PRO A 14 -0.01 -21.68 0.07
N ALA A 15 0.19 -21.43 -1.23
CA ALA A 15 -0.15 -20.16 -1.86
C ALA A 15 -1.66 -19.94 -1.73
N GLN A 16 -2.08 -19.26 -0.67
CA GLN A 16 -3.44 -18.76 -0.56
C GLN A 16 -3.58 -17.67 -1.63
N ASP A 17 -4.63 -17.78 -2.44
CA ASP A 17 -5.02 -16.74 -3.37
C ASP A 17 -5.15 -15.43 -2.60
N LEU A 18 -4.52 -14.38 -3.11
CA LEU A 18 -4.58 -13.08 -2.46
C LEU A 18 -6.00 -12.54 -2.54
N PRO A 19 -6.51 -11.92 -1.47
CA PRO A 19 -7.84 -11.35 -1.48
C PRO A 19 -7.94 -10.23 -2.53
N PRO A 20 -9.09 -10.06 -3.18
CA PRO A 20 -9.29 -8.95 -4.09
C PRO A 20 -9.20 -7.62 -3.35
N LEU A 21 -8.65 -6.60 -4.01
CA LEU A 21 -8.64 -5.24 -3.49
C LEU A 21 -9.99 -4.57 -3.78
N ALA A 22 -10.56 -3.91 -2.78
CA ALA A 22 -11.64 -2.94 -2.96
C ALA A 22 -11.08 -1.65 -3.58
N GLU A 23 -11.96 -0.83 -4.16
CA GLU A 23 -11.61 0.47 -4.73
C GLU A 23 -12.55 1.55 -4.20
N VAL A 24 -11.99 2.72 -3.88
CA VAL A 24 -12.72 3.95 -3.56
C VAL A 24 -12.16 5.10 -4.40
N ARG A 25 -12.98 6.11 -4.68
CA ARG A 25 -12.53 7.35 -5.32
C ARG A 25 -12.62 8.50 -4.34
N LEU A 26 -11.49 9.13 -4.09
CA LEU A 26 -11.37 10.28 -3.20
C LEU A 26 -11.23 11.55 -4.02
N LYS A 27 -11.67 12.67 -3.46
CA LYS A 27 -11.47 13.99 -4.04
C LYS A 27 -10.22 14.59 -3.41
N SER A 28 -9.25 14.97 -4.23
CA SER A 28 -8.06 15.65 -3.75
C SER A 28 -8.46 16.93 -3.02
N THR A 29 -7.97 17.14 -1.82
CA THR A 29 -8.28 18.33 -1.01
C THR A 29 -7.70 19.61 -1.60
N LEU A 30 -6.69 19.51 -2.48
CA LEU A 30 -6.07 20.67 -3.12
C LEU A 30 -6.79 21.19 -4.36
N ASP A 31 -7.45 20.32 -5.14
CA ASP A 31 -8.03 20.70 -6.43
C ASP A 31 -9.27 19.90 -6.85
N SER A 32 -9.84 19.09 -5.96
CA SER A 32 -11.04 18.28 -6.21
C SER A 32 -10.91 17.24 -7.33
N GLN A 33 -9.71 16.99 -7.85
CA GLN A 33 -9.50 15.91 -8.81
C GLN A 33 -9.78 14.55 -8.15
N SER A 34 -10.46 13.67 -8.88
CA SER A 34 -10.80 12.35 -8.37
C SER A 34 -9.61 11.40 -8.49
N GLN A 35 -9.12 10.90 -7.37
CA GLN A 35 -8.04 9.91 -7.30
C GLN A 35 -8.58 8.57 -6.79
N PRO A 36 -8.41 7.47 -7.55
CA PRO A 36 -8.75 6.15 -7.08
C PRO A 36 -7.74 5.64 -6.05
N VAL A 37 -8.21 4.87 -5.10
CA VAL A 37 -7.41 4.19 -4.08
C VAL A 37 -7.88 2.75 -4.02
N ARG A 38 -6.95 1.81 -4.16
CA ARG A 38 -7.22 0.39 -3.94
C ARG A 38 -6.77 -0.01 -2.55
N TYR A 39 -7.52 -0.88 -1.90
CA TYR A 39 -7.22 -1.26 -0.53
C TYR A 39 -7.72 -2.66 -0.18
N TRP A 40 -7.10 -3.24 0.85
CA TRP A 40 -7.59 -4.42 1.53
C TRP A 40 -7.49 -4.20 3.04
N VAL A 41 -8.44 -4.76 3.79
CA VAL A 41 -8.45 -4.68 5.25
C VAL A 41 -8.78 -6.04 5.86
N PRO A 42 -8.14 -6.43 6.97
CA PRO A 42 -8.61 -7.56 7.76
C PRO A 42 -9.92 -7.20 8.45
N GLU A 43 -10.78 -8.19 8.71
CA GLU A 43 -12.08 -7.98 9.40
C GLU A 43 -11.93 -7.27 10.76
N SER A 44 -10.79 -7.46 11.41
CA SER A 44 -10.49 -6.86 12.70
C SER A 44 -10.15 -5.36 12.65
N ALA A 45 -9.93 -4.78 11.46
CA ALA A 45 -9.50 -3.39 11.28
C ALA A 45 -10.53 -2.35 11.76
N THR A 46 -11.80 -2.74 11.96
CA THR A 46 -12.83 -1.87 12.56
C THR A 46 -12.95 -2.03 14.07
N LYS A 47 -12.32 -3.06 14.65
CA LYS A 47 -12.49 -3.47 16.04
C LYS A 47 -11.28 -3.13 16.90
N LYS A 48 -10.05 -3.28 16.38
CA LYS A 48 -8.79 -3.05 17.09
C LYS A 48 -7.80 -2.18 16.30
N PRO A 49 -6.87 -1.48 16.98
CA PRO A 49 -5.76 -0.79 16.32
C PRO A 49 -5.00 -1.72 15.38
N THR A 50 -4.84 -1.29 14.12
CA THR A 50 -4.25 -2.08 13.04
C THR A 50 -3.25 -1.23 12.27
N VAL A 51 -2.08 -1.80 11.98
CA VAL A 51 -1.02 -1.13 11.20
C VAL A 51 -1.56 -0.72 9.83
N LEU A 52 -1.25 0.50 9.42
CA LEU A 52 -1.51 0.98 8.06
C LEU A 52 -0.23 0.80 7.23
N PHE A 53 -0.32 -0.01 6.18
CA PHE A 53 0.76 -0.25 5.23
C PHE A 53 0.38 0.33 3.86
N VAL A 54 1.16 1.31 3.40
CA VAL A 54 0.90 2.06 2.17
C VAL A 54 1.95 1.69 1.12
N PHE A 55 1.50 1.12 0.00
CA PHE A 55 2.35 0.83 -1.15
C PHE A 55 2.17 1.90 -2.23
N LEU A 56 3.29 2.47 -2.71
CA LEU A 56 3.32 3.49 -3.76
C LEU A 56 3.83 2.90 -5.09
N HIS A 57 3.06 3.11 -6.15
CA HIS A 57 3.33 2.54 -7.48
C HIS A 57 4.63 3.07 -8.11
N SER A 58 5.17 2.31 -9.07
CA SER A 58 6.39 2.67 -9.80
C SER A 58 6.19 3.86 -10.73
N TRP A 59 7.30 4.39 -11.24
CA TRP A 59 7.36 5.62 -12.02
C TRP A 59 6.42 5.65 -13.23
N SER A 60 6.30 4.53 -13.94
CA SER A 60 5.51 4.43 -15.17
C SER A 60 4.16 3.74 -14.99
N SER A 61 3.70 3.56 -13.76
CA SER A 61 2.44 2.88 -13.44
C SER A 61 1.47 3.78 -12.69
N ASP A 62 0.38 3.19 -12.23
CA ASP A 62 -0.68 3.82 -11.44
C ASP A 62 -1.18 2.82 -10.37
N TYR A 63 -2.30 3.16 -9.72
CA TYR A 63 -2.97 2.32 -8.72
C TYR A 63 -3.39 0.90 -9.19
N LYS A 64 -3.34 0.62 -10.49
CA LYS A 64 -3.61 -0.72 -11.04
C LYS A 64 -2.37 -1.61 -11.06
N GLN A 65 -1.20 -1.10 -10.70
CA GLN A 65 0.01 -1.90 -10.61
C GLN A 65 -0.21 -3.10 -9.67
N THR A 66 -0.02 -4.31 -10.19
CA THR A 66 0.00 -5.51 -9.36
C THR A 66 1.24 -5.51 -8.48
N ASN A 67 1.06 -5.77 -7.18
CA ASN A 67 2.17 -5.96 -6.27
C ASN A 67 1.87 -7.01 -5.18
N ASP A 68 1.71 -8.25 -5.64
CA ASP A 68 1.31 -9.39 -4.82
C ASP A 68 2.26 -9.65 -3.66
N LYS A 69 3.56 -9.36 -3.79
CA LYS A 69 4.52 -9.51 -2.70
C LYS A 69 4.15 -8.64 -1.50
N TRP A 70 3.82 -7.38 -1.74
CA TRP A 70 3.48 -6.45 -0.67
C TRP A 70 2.07 -6.68 -0.12
N LEU A 71 1.10 -7.01 -0.99
CA LEU A 71 -0.23 -7.40 -0.55
C LEU A 71 -0.18 -8.65 0.32
N ARG A 72 0.59 -9.67 -0.08
CA ARG A 72 0.79 -10.90 0.71
C ARG A 72 1.36 -10.60 2.09
N CYS A 73 2.39 -9.75 2.15
CA CYS A 73 2.97 -9.32 3.43
C CYS A 73 1.92 -8.66 4.34
N ALA A 74 1.11 -7.74 3.81
CA ALA A 74 0.05 -7.11 4.59
C ALA A 74 -1.02 -8.11 5.05
N VAL A 75 -1.41 -9.06 4.19
CA VAL A 75 -2.39 -10.11 4.51
C VAL A 75 -1.88 -11.04 5.61
N GLU A 76 -0.66 -11.56 5.47
CA GLU A 76 -0.02 -12.45 6.45
C GLU A 76 0.14 -11.79 7.82
N GLN A 77 0.38 -10.47 7.85
CA GLN A 77 0.54 -9.71 9.09
C GLN A 77 -0.79 -9.15 9.64
N GLY A 78 -1.89 -9.28 8.90
CA GLY A 78 -3.18 -8.67 9.25
C GLY A 78 -3.09 -7.14 9.32
N TRP A 79 -2.41 -6.51 8.37
CA TRP A 79 -2.30 -5.06 8.22
C TRP A 79 -3.32 -4.51 7.23
N ILE A 80 -3.70 -3.24 7.37
CA ILE A 80 -4.45 -2.54 6.33
C ILE A 80 -3.49 -2.28 5.17
N TYR A 81 -3.85 -2.73 3.97
CA TYR A 81 -3.10 -2.45 2.74
C TYR A 81 -3.77 -1.30 1.99
N LEU A 82 -3.01 -0.25 1.69
CA LEU A 82 -3.46 0.93 0.96
C LEU A 82 -2.57 1.14 -0.28
N HIS A 83 -3.18 1.32 -1.44
CA HIS A 83 -2.51 1.56 -2.71
C HIS A 83 -3.17 2.76 -3.42
N PRO A 84 -2.76 3.99 -3.07
CA PRO A 84 -3.32 5.19 -3.65
C PRO A 84 -2.78 5.43 -5.07
N ASN A 85 -3.62 6.01 -5.92
CA ASN A 85 -3.15 6.74 -7.08
C ASN A 85 -2.71 8.14 -6.66
N PHE A 86 -1.52 8.58 -7.09
CA PHE A 86 -1.04 9.93 -6.83
C PHE A 86 -0.78 10.68 -8.15
N ARG A 87 -1.86 10.98 -8.88
CA ARG A 87 -1.86 11.53 -10.25
C ARG A 87 -1.34 10.58 -11.34
N GLY A 88 -1.27 9.28 -11.05
CA GLY A 88 -0.82 8.25 -11.99
C GLY A 88 0.68 8.31 -12.27
N ALA A 89 1.10 7.85 -13.44
CA ALA A 89 2.52 7.77 -13.78
C ALA A 89 3.23 9.14 -13.63
N ASN A 90 4.47 9.12 -13.14
CA ASN A 90 5.33 10.28 -12.89
C ASN A 90 5.86 10.92 -14.20
N ARG A 91 4.98 11.21 -15.14
CA ARG A 91 5.28 11.76 -16.47
C ARG A 91 4.79 13.20 -16.64
N THR A 92 4.14 13.75 -15.62
CA THR A 92 3.68 15.14 -15.59
C THR A 92 4.26 15.85 -14.37
N PRO A 93 4.40 17.20 -14.41
CA PRO A 93 4.81 17.97 -13.25
C PRO A 93 3.89 17.80 -12.04
N GLN A 94 2.60 17.47 -12.26
CA GLN A 94 1.66 17.21 -11.17
C GLN A 94 1.84 15.83 -10.54
N ALA A 95 2.26 14.81 -11.29
CA ALA A 95 2.49 13.47 -10.75
C ALA A 95 3.88 13.28 -10.15
N CYS A 96 4.90 13.93 -10.71
CA CYS A 96 6.30 13.71 -10.36
C CYS A 96 6.71 14.36 -9.02
N GLY A 97 6.27 13.80 -7.89
CA GLY A 97 6.69 14.23 -6.55
C GLY A 97 6.11 15.59 -6.11
N SER A 98 5.14 16.12 -6.84
CA SER A 98 4.59 17.45 -6.61
C SER A 98 3.82 17.55 -5.29
N LYS A 99 3.44 18.77 -4.89
CA LYS A 99 2.52 18.96 -3.74
C LYS A 99 1.16 18.29 -3.96
N TRP A 100 0.68 18.19 -5.20
CA TRP A 100 -0.60 17.54 -5.51
C TRP A 100 -0.51 16.03 -5.36
N ALA A 101 0.54 15.41 -5.90
CA ALA A 101 0.75 13.97 -5.76
C ALA A 101 0.96 13.56 -4.30
N ARG A 102 1.73 14.33 -3.54
CA ARG A 102 1.91 14.11 -2.09
C ARG A 102 0.58 14.26 -1.33
N GLN A 103 -0.22 15.26 -1.66
CA GLN A 103 -1.53 15.42 -1.04
C GLN A 103 -2.45 14.23 -1.34
N ASP A 104 -2.45 13.70 -2.55
CA ASP A 104 -3.30 12.55 -2.87
C ASP A 104 -2.95 11.30 -2.04
N VAL A 105 -1.66 11.13 -1.68
CA VAL A 105 -1.23 10.09 -0.72
C VAL A 105 -1.76 10.40 0.68
N LEU A 106 -1.64 11.64 1.15
CA LEU A 106 -2.16 12.07 2.46
C LEU A 106 -3.68 11.91 2.55
N ASP A 107 -4.43 12.34 1.54
CA ASP A 107 -5.88 12.23 1.49
C ASP A 107 -6.33 10.76 1.54
N ALA A 108 -5.58 9.86 0.92
CA ALA A 108 -5.83 8.41 1.00
C ALA A 108 -5.55 7.84 2.39
N MET A 109 -4.47 8.29 3.04
CA MET A 109 -4.14 7.91 4.42
C MET A 109 -5.18 8.41 5.40
N ASP A 110 -5.58 9.68 5.29
CA ASP A 110 -6.62 10.30 6.12
C ASP A 110 -7.96 9.59 5.96
N TRP A 111 -8.33 9.24 4.71
CA TRP A 111 -9.52 8.43 4.48
C TRP A 111 -9.45 7.08 5.19
N ALA A 112 -8.31 6.38 5.13
CA ALA A 112 -8.14 5.09 5.79
C ALA A 112 -8.20 5.21 7.33
N MET A 113 -7.55 6.23 7.89
CA MET A 113 -7.56 6.52 9.34
C MET A 113 -8.95 6.92 9.85
N ASN A 114 -9.75 7.59 9.03
CA ASN A 114 -11.14 7.92 9.37
C ASN A 114 -12.08 6.72 9.24
N LYS A 115 -11.78 5.78 8.32
CA LYS A 115 -12.65 4.63 8.03
C LYS A 115 -12.39 3.42 8.93
N PHE A 116 -11.15 3.23 9.37
CA PHE A 116 -10.70 2.05 10.11
C PHE A 116 -9.98 2.46 11.40
N LYS A 117 -9.85 1.53 12.36
CA LYS A 117 -9.05 1.74 13.56
C LYS A 117 -7.57 1.56 13.25
N VAL A 118 -6.98 2.54 12.57
CA VAL A 118 -5.54 2.60 12.31
C VAL A 118 -4.79 2.81 13.61
N ASP A 119 -3.70 2.07 13.79
CA ASP A 119 -2.68 2.37 14.79
C ASP A 119 -1.78 3.49 14.27
N THR A 120 -2.02 4.72 14.72
CA THR A 120 -1.33 5.91 14.19
C THR A 120 0.14 5.99 14.61
N GLU A 121 0.59 5.18 15.57
CA GLU A 121 2.01 5.05 15.91
C GLU A 121 2.74 4.09 14.95
N ARG A 122 2.00 3.33 14.12
CA ARG A 122 2.55 2.34 13.20
C ARG A 122 1.94 2.49 11.81
N VAL A 123 2.50 3.44 11.06
CA VAL A 123 2.23 3.65 9.64
C VAL A 123 3.51 3.36 8.85
N TYR A 124 3.43 2.40 7.93
CA TYR A 124 4.55 1.99 7.10
C TYR A 124 4.31 2.40 5.66
N LEU A 125 5.31 3.03 5.06
CA LEU A 125 5.28 3.48 3.67
C LEU A 125 6.37 2.76 2.87
N CYS A 126 6.02 2.20 1.72
CA CYS A 126 6.99 1.59 0.83
C CYS A 126 6.68 1.88 -0.64
N GLY A 127 7.70 1.76 -1.48
CA GLY A 127 7.57 1.96 -2.92
C GLY A 127 8.82 1.52 -3.65
N VAL A 128 8.70 1.36 -4.97
CA VAL A 128 9.81 0.97 -5.85
C VAL A 128 9.99 2.00 -6.95
N SER A 129 11.24 2.34 -7.29
CA SER A 129 11.55 3.33 -8.34
C SER A 129 10.84 4.67 -8.06
N GLY A 130 9.90 5.11 -8.90
CA GLY A 130 9.08 6.30 -8.66
C GLY A 130 8.28 6.27 -7.35
N GLY A 131 7.84 5.09 -6.92
CA GLY A 131 7.22 4.92 -5.61
C GLY A 131 8.23 5.08 -4.48
N GLY A 132 9.46 4.60 -4.66
CA GLY A 132 10.54 4.79 -3.69
C GLY A 132 10.96 6.26 -3.57
N HIS A 133 11.00 6.97 -4.71
CA HIS A 133 11.18 8.43 -4.72
C HIS A 133 10.07 9.13 -3.94
N MET A 134 8.79 8.78 -4.18
CA MET A 134 7.68 9.35 -3.43
C MET A 134 7.76 9.01 -1.94
N THR A 135 8.13 7.79 -1.56
CA THR A 135 8.36 7.41 -0.14
C THR A 135 9.33 8.36 0.55
N MET A 136 10.44 8.71 -0.11
CA MET A 136 11.45 9.63 0.43
C MET A 136 10.98 11.10 0.50
N LEU A 137 9.94 11.48 -0.26
CA LEU A 137 9.35 12.82 -0.20
C LEU A 137 8.25 12.95 0.87
N MET A 138 7.80 11.83 1.40
CA MET A 138 6.75 11.73 2.42
C MET A 138 7.31 11.54 3.84
N SER A 139 8.63 11.37 3.98
CA SER A 139 9.35 11.21 5.24
C SER A 139 9.67 12.53 5.93
#